data_AF-A0A1W6MN15-F1
#
_entry.id   AF-A0A1W6MN15-F1
#
_cell.length_a   1.000
_cell.length_b   1.000
_cell.length_c   1.000
_cell.angle_alpha   90.00
_cell.angle_beta   90.00
_cell.angle_gamma   90.00
#
_symmetry.space_group_name_H-M   'P 1'
#
loop_
_entity.id
_entity.type
_entity.pdbx_description
1 polymer ?
#
loop_
_entity_poly.entity_id
_entity_poly.type
_entity_poly.pdbx_seq_one_letter_code
_entity_poly.pdbx_strand_id
1 'polypeptide(L)'
;MTYIFIDEILNSYAIDLEILRRNTNLNSISLLQHKGVFHFDDNFFGNQNSEAESIKFDDFLSKARTNNSSLVITPEYSCPWASVRNILDDVNRFPNRGKLWVLGCESITPEEVVTFQETYNGLDNIEVVYNDVIDDAPGGILLDPCLYIFKANNQEGQEKLIVLMQFKTQHMGVWNNDLEQQKIISGEHLYILRNSEDSINLATVICSDAMIFNGAAIFPNAPGFWDTRPFIILSIQMNPKPSHSVFRTFRNNILEKSNKDVISLNWSSEGSATGIPNFFAHYCKSNIAITTEHIINESPLEEKLIDDNHNKGLYYLYKKSGIHNFYFTPEIEFFYLRIRKPAVGLTPLPVNRRRGPKLEEIYTYNEQLEIFEPIPNTTDGFRDFIDSIQIQSKNITSEGLSVIDKERLIALTTGELSKFKTGSNWHIVNKLKSFLLEDTEAIKRYTVTFDNDGKEYRTTQIGRVEDLNLNILTNNDLFPDIIASFKDNCNEVMFFNKNGMKYNYNLVSNDDQIATVAFIGHKSKADAQQMLYKLTKLFPAEDLTNKRIVVWYKPNMIANNYAYEATDVPRITLEKPTNITSITK
;
A
#
# COMPACT_ATOMS: atom_id res chain seq x y z
N MET A 1 -6.41 28.74 -1.90
CA MET A 1 -6.99 27.67 -1.07
C MET A 1 -7.34 28.22 0.30
N THR A 2 -8.63 28.19 0.61
CA THR A 2 -9.26 28.56 1.88
C THR A 2 -9.90 27.30 2.46
N TYR A 3 -9.67 27.02 3.75
CA TYR A 3 -10.29 25.89 4.43
C TYR A 3 -11.63 26.30 5.04
N ILE A 4 -12.70 25.51 4.81
CA ILE A 4 -14.00 25.74 5.43
C ILE A 4 -14.46 24.49 6.16
N PHE A 5 -14.90 24.63 7.41
CA PHE A 5 -15.52 23.51 8.12
C PHE A 5 -16.97 23.31 7.68
N ILE A 6 -17.34 22.06 7.45
CA ILE A 6 -18.67 21.75 6.89
C ILE A 6 -19.83 22.19 7.78
N ASP A 7 -19.64 22.24 9.10
CA ASP A 7 -20.65 22.67 10.06
C ASP A 7 -20.80 24.20 10.12
N GLU A 8 -19.91 24.97 9.50
CA GLU A 8 -20.09 26.41 9.28
C GLU A 8 -21.06 26.66 8.12
N ILE A 9 -21.02 25.81 7.09
CA ILE A 9 -21.87 25.89 5.89
C ILE A 9 -23.23 25.23 6.15
N LEU A 10 -23.21 24.05 6.77
CA LEU A 10 -24.38 23.23 7.07
C LEU A 10 -24.80 23.39 8.54
N ASN A 11 -24.75 24.60 9.07
CA ASN A 11 -25.04 24.90 10.48
C ASN A 11 -26.48 24.55 10.92
N SER A 12 -27.40 24.40 9.97
CA SER A 12 -28.78 23.95 10.16
C SER A 12 -28.94 22.43 10.08
N TYR A 13 -27.83 21.69 9.93
CA TYR A 13 -27.84 20.24 9.78
C TYR A 13 -27.06 19.54 10.90
N ALA A 14 -27.64 18.45 11.39
CA ALA A 14 -26.96 17.48 12.24
C ALA A 14 -26.27 16.42 11.36
N ILE A 15 -24.94 16.50 11.29
CA ILE A 15 -24.09 15.58 10.54
C ILE A 15 -23.59 14.48 11.47
N ASP A 16 -23.76 13.22 11.06
CA ASP A 16 -23.32 12.06 11.84
C ASP A 16 -22.76 10.93 10.96
N LEU A 17 -21.53 11.12 10.50
CA LEU A 17 -20.81 10.18 9.64
C LEU A 17 -19.99 9.19 10.47
N GLU A 18 -20.13 7.90 10.19
CA GLU A 18 -19.48 6.81 10.94
C GLU A 18 -17.96 6.89 10.89
N ILE A 19 -17.42 7.24 9.72
CA ILE A 19 -15.98 7.40 9.48
C ILE A 19 -15.36 8.45 10.42
N LEU A 20 -16.15 9.44 10.84
CA LEU A 20 -15.69 10.58 11.65
C LEU A 20 -15.88 10.39 13.17
N ARG A 21 -16.64 9.37 13.60
CA ARG A 21 -16.88 9.11 15.03
C ARG A 21 -15.63 8.59 15.72
N ARG A 22 -15.26 9.15 16.88
CA ARG A 22 -14.18 8.62 17.73
C ARG A 22 -14.65 7.46 18.60
N ASN A 23 -14.73 6.27 18.00
CA ASN A 23 -15.09 5.03 18.70
C ASN A 23 -14.19 3.87 18.27
N THR A 24 -14.39 2.69 18.86
CA THR A 24 -13.57 1.49 18.60
C THR A 24 -14.04 0.68 17.41
N ASN A 25 -15.12 1.08 16.74
CA ASN A 25 -15.64 0.35 15.58
C ASN A 25 -14.67 0.48 14.41
N LEU A 26 -14.52 -0.61 13.66
CA LEU A 26 -13.80 -0.58 12.39
C LEU A 26 -14.61 0.19 11.36
N ASN A 27 -13.92 0.97 10.53
CA ASN A 27 -14.50 1.54 9.34
C ASN A 27 -14.43 0.53 8.21
N SER A 28 -15.54 0.34 7.51
CA SER A 28 -15.60 -0.32 6.21
C SER A 28 -15.34 0.70 5.11
N ILE A 29 -14.46 0.40 4.16
CA ILE A 29 -14.11 1.30 3.06
C ILE A 29 -14.23 0.55 1.74
N SER A 30 -14.94 1.14 0.78
CA SER A 30 -14.94 0.71 -0.63
C SER A 30 -14.11 1.69 -1.45
N LEU A 31 -13.16 1.18 -2.22
CA LEU A 31 -12.27 1.96 -3.10
C LEU A 31 -12.41 1.45 -4.52
N LEU A 32 -12.64 2.34 -5.48
CA LEU A 32 -12.54 2.02 -6.90
C LEU A 32 -11.25 2.61 -7.46
N GLN A 33 -10.24 1.80 -7.68
CA GLN A 33 -9.05 2.13 -8.46
C GLN A 33 -9.38 1.98 -9.96
N HIS A 34 -9.96 3.02 -10.52
CA HIS A 34 -10.53 3.01 -11.87
C HIS A 34 -9.53 2.57 -12.95
N LYS A 35 -9.93 1.60 -13.78
CA LYS A 35 -9.24 1.23 -15.03
C LYS A 35 -10.13 1.66 -16.21
N GLY A 36 -9.62 2.59 -17.01
CA GLY A 36 -10.30 3.09 -18.20
C GLY A 36 -9.35 3.81 -19.14
N VAL A 37 -9.91 4.49 -20.14
CA VAL A 37 -9.14 5.39 -21.01
C VAL A 37 -9.45 6.83 -20.63
N PHE A 38 -8.46 7.53 -20.08
CA PHE A 38 -8.57 8.94 -19.80
C PHE A 38 -8.60 9.73 -21.11
N HIS A 39 -9.63 10.53 -21.28
CA HIS A 39 -9.79 11.45 -22.39
C HIS A 39 -9.59 12.88 -21.88
N PHE A 40 -8.87 13.66 -22.68
CA PHE A 40 -8.67 15.07 -22.41
C PHE A 40 -8.65 15.85 -23.72
N ASP A 41 -9.45 16.90 -23.80
CA ASP A 41 -9.47 17.86 -24.90
C ASP A 41 -9.78 19.28 -24.41
N ASP A 42 -10.12 20.19 -25.33
CA ASP A 42 -10.39 21.58 -24.97
C ASP A 42 -11.63 21.77 -24.08
N ASN A 43 -12.56 20.81 -24.05
CA ASN A 43 -13.89 20.93 -23.44
C ASN A 43 -14.22 19.81 -22.44
N PHE A 44 -13.35 18.82 -22.25
CA PHE A 44 -13.64 17.71 -21.35
C PHE A 44 -12.38 16.96 -20.89
N PHE A 45 -12.32 16.67 -19.59
CA PHE A 45 -11.38 15.75 -18.94
C PHE A 45 -12.16 14.68 -18.19
N GLY A 46 -11.96 13.41 -18.54
CA GLY A 46 -12.74 12.32 -17.97
C GLY A 46 -12.55 11.00 -18.69
N ASN A 47 -13.58 10.17 -18.70
CA ASN A 47 -13.53 8.90 -19.44
C ASN A 47 -13.75 9.12 -20.94
N GLN A 48 -13.04 8.36 -21.78
CA GLN A 48 -13.28 8.37 -23.22
C GLN A 48 -14.70 7.89 -23.57
N ASN A 49 -15.28 7.00 -22.76
CA ASN A 49 -16.64 6.51 -22.92
C ASN A 49 -17.38 6.58 -21.58
N SER A 50 -17.82 7.77 -21.20
CA SER A 50 -18.53 8.02 -19.93
C SER A 50 -19.80 7.18 -19.78
N GLU A 51 -20.49 6.83 -20.88
CA GLU A 51 -21.69 5.98 -20.83
C GLU A 51 -21.36 4.56 -20.39
N ALA A 52 -20.38 3.90 -21.03
CA ALA A 52 -19.96 2.56 -20.63
C ALA A 52 -19.39 2.53 -19.21
N GLU A 53 -18.61 3.56 -18.85
CA GLU A 53 -18.05 3.66 -17.50
C GLU A 53 -19.14 3.91 -16.45
N SER A 54 -20.25 4.58 -16.80
CA SER A 54 -21.35 4.80 -15.85
C SER A 54 -21.98 3.50 -15.38
N ILE A 55 -22.05 2.48 -16.24
CA ILE A 55 -22.58 1.15 -15.88
C ILE A 55 -21.68 0.51 -14.81
N LYS A 56 -20.36 0.57 -15.01
CA LYS A 56 -19.37 0.06 -14.05
C LYS A 56 -19.45 0.81 -12.71
N PHE A 57 -19.52 2.13 -12.75
CA PHE A 57 -19.63 2.94 -11.53
C PHE A 57 -20.94 2.69 -10.78
N ASP A 58 -22.05 2.51 -11.49
CA ASP A 58 -23.34 2.17 -10.89
C ASP A 58 -23.30 0.84 -10.13
N ASP A 59 -22.69 -0.19 -10.71
CA ASP A 59 -22.54 -1.49 -10.03
C ASP A 59 -21.57 -1.38 -8.83
N PHE A 60 -20.47 -0.64 -8.95
CA PHE A 60 -19.57 -0.36 -7.82
C PHE A 60 -20.31 0.34 -6.66
N LEU A 61 -21.08 1.39 -6.95
CA LEU A 61 -21.81 2.16 -5.94
C LEU A 61 -22.92 1.33 -5.29
N SER A 62 -23.62 0.50 -6.09
CA SER A 62 -24.61 -0.47 -5.61
C SER A 62 -23.99 -1.49 -4.65
N LYS A 63 -22.83 -2.05 -5.00
CA LYS A 63 -22.09 -2.98 -4.12
C LYS A 63 -21.54 -2.27 -2.89
N ALA A 64 -21.01 -1.06 -3.01
CA ALA A 64 -20.53 -0.28 -1.88
C ALA A 64 -21.65 0.03 -0.87
N ARG A 65 -22.86 0.31 -1.38
CA ARG A 65 -24.09 0.43 -0.58
C ARG A 65 -24.45 -0.88 0.12
N THR A 66 -24.41 -1.99 -0.61
CA THR A 66 -24.69 -3.35 -0.08
C THR A 66 -23.69 -3.75 1.00
N ASN A 67 -22.39 -3.48 0.78
CA ASN A 67 -21.30 -3.66 1.74
C ASN A 67 -21.40 -2.72 2.95
N ASN A 68 -22.34 -1.77 2.89
CA ASN A 68 -22.63 -0.76 3.90
C ASN A 68 -21.37 0.00 4.31
N SER A 69 -20.56 0.37 3.31
CA SER A 69 -19.26 1.00 3.47
C SER A 69 -19.38 2.35 4.16
N SER A 70 -18.62 2.54 5.24
CA SER A 70 -18.55 3.80 6.00
C SER A 70 -18.00 4.94 5.15
N LEU A 71 -17.12 4.60 4.21
CA LEU A 71 -16.53 5.51 3.23
C LEU A 71 -16.45 4.82 1.86
N VAL A 72 -16.82 5.53 0.81
CA VAL A 72 -16.67 5.13 -0.60
C VAL A 72 -15.81 6.18 -1.30
N ILE A 73 -14.82 5.77 -2.09
CA ILE A 73 -13.87 6.69 -2.73
C ILE A 73 -13.64 6.31 -4.19
N THR A 74 -13.63 7.30 -5.07
CA THR A 74 -13.17 7.18 -6.47
C THR A 74 -12.07 8.21 -6.79
N PRO A 75 -11.20 7.98 -7.78
CA PRO A 75 -10.12 8.89 -8.15
C PRO A 75 -10.65 10.16 -8.82
N GLU A 76 -9.78 11.16 -8.97
CA GLU A 76 -10.03 12.36 -9.81
C GLU A 76 -10.42 11.99 -11.25
N TYR A 77 -11.27 12.79 -11.91
CA TYR A 77 -11.73 12.60 -13.30
C TYR A 77 -12.37 11.24 -13.62
N SER A 78 -12.77 10.46 -12.62
CA SER A 78 -13.14 9.06 -12.82
C SER A 78 -14.64 8.82 -12.87
N CYS A 79 -15.41 9.44 -11.99
CA CYS A 79 -16.84 9.15 -11.80
C CYS A 79 -17.69 9.89 -12.83
N PRO A 80 -18.43 9.16 -13.69
CA PRO A 80 -19.30 9.80 -14.66
C PRO A 80 -20.46 10.53 -14.00
N TRP A 81 -20.81 11.70 -14.52
CA TRP A 81 -21.98 12.45 -14.06
C TRP A 81 -23.29 11.68 -14.22
N ALA A 82 -23.38 10.80 -15.22
CA ALA A 82 -24.52 9.88 -15.37
C ALA A 82 -24.74 9.02 -14.12
N SER A 83 -23.68 8.47 -13.52
CA SER A 83 -23.79 7.70 -12.28
C SER A 83 -24.23 8.55 -11.10
N VAL A 84 -23.76 9.79 -11.01
CA VAL A 84 -24.22 10.74 -9.97
C VAL A 84 -25.71 11.01 -10.13
N ARG A 85 -26.18 11.30 -11.35
CA ARG A 85 -27.62 11.50 -11.64
C ARG A 85 -28.44 10.26 -11.31
N ASN A 86 -27.98 9.08 -11.69
CA ASN A 86 -28.63 7.82 -11.36
C ASN A 86 -28.77 7.62 -9.84
N ILE A 87 -27.80 8.06 -9.02
CA ILE A 87 -27.94 8.04 -7.56
C ILE A 87 -29.06 8.98 -7.11
N LEU A 88 -29.09 10.20 -7.65
CA LEU A 88 -30.03 11.25 -7.24
C LEU A 88 -31.47 11.01 -7.70
N ASP A 89 -31.65 10.33 -8.84
CA ASP A 89 -32.96 10.02 -9.42
C ASP A 89 -33.70 8.88 -8.69
N ASP A 90 -33.02 8.12 -7.82
CA ASP A 90 -33.63 7.02 -7.04
C ASP A 90 -33.15 7.03 -5.59
N VAL A 91 -34.07 7.39 -4.68
CA VAL A 91 -33.85 7.39 -3.22
C VAL A 91 -33.33 6.06 -2.67
N ASN A 92 -33.58 4.93 -3.35
CA ASN A 92 -33.07 3.62 -2.96
C ASN A 92 -31.58 3.44 -3.26
N ARG A 93 -31.00 4.30 -4.10
CA ARG A 93 -29.56 4.32 -4.45
C ARG A 93 -28.74 5.26 -3.57
N PHE A 94 -29.38 6.13 -2.78
CA PHE A 94 -28.67 7.03 -1.86
C PHE A 94 -27.72 6.27 -0.94
N PRO A 95 -26.63 6.88 -0.42
CA PRO A 95 -25.86 6.29 0.67
C PRO A 95 -26.76 5.95 1.88
N ASN A 96 -26.44 4.87 2.59
CA ASN A 96 -27.10 4.59 3.87
C ASN A 96 -26.79 5.68 4.89
N ARG A 97 -27.64 5.80 5.92
CA ARG A 97 -27.43 6.77 6.99
C ARG A 97 -26.07 6.58 7.66
N GLY A 98 -25.38 7.70 7.87
CA GLY A 98 -24.04 7.74 8.47
C GLY A 98 -22.90 7.27 7.56
N LYS A 99 -23.17 7.01 6.27
CA LYS A 99 -22.16 6.67 5.27
C LYS A 99 -21.80 7.90 4.44
N LEU A 100 -20.55 7.95 3.98
CA LEU A 100 -20.02 9.03 3.18
C LEU A 100 -19.49 8.49 1.86
N TRP A 101 -19.93 9.06 0.74
CA TRP A 101 -19.34 8.82 -0.57
C TRP A 101 -18.53 10.04 -0.99
N VAL A 102 -17.29 9.82 -1.43
CA VAL A 102 -16.35 10.84 -1.91
C VAL A 102 -15.99 10.48 -3.34
N LEU A 103 -16.61 11.15 -4.31
CA LEU A 103 -16.50 10.81 -5.71
C LEU A 103 -15.67 11.86 -6.43
N GLY A 104 -14.50 11.48 -6.95
CA GLY A 104 -13.78 12.31 -7.92
C GLY A 104 -14.45 12.18 -9.28
N CYS A 105 -15.04 13.25 -9.77
CA CYS A 105 -15.90 13.27 -10.94
C CYS A 105 -15.15 13.72 -12.19
N GLU A 106 -15.69 13.39 -13.35
CA GLU A 106 -15.29 13.99 -14.63
C GLU A 106 -15.44 15.52 -14.58
N SER A 107 -14.66 16.22 -15.39
CA SER A 107 -14.74 17.68 -15.47
C SER A 107 -16.13 18.14 -15.90
N ILE A 108 -16.52 19.34 -15.47
CA ILE A 108 -17.83 19.93 -15.75
C ILE A 108 -17.68 21.42 -16.05
N THR A 109 -18.56 21.99 -16.86
CA THR A 109 -18.60 23.44 -17.08
C THR A 109 -19.38 24.16 -15.95
N PRO A 110 -19.16 25.46 -15.72
CA PRO A 110 -19.97 26.23 -14.77
C PRO A 110 -21.47 26.20 -15.06
N GLU A 111 -21.86 26.28 -16.34
CA GLU A 111 -23.27 26.21 -16.77
C GLU A 111 -23.91 24.86 -16.39
N GLU A 112 -23.17 23.76 -16.56
CA GLU A 112 -23.65 22.43 -16.18
C GLU A 112 -23.73 22.25 -14.66
N VAL A 113 -22.87 22.89 -13.87
CA VAL A 113 -22.98 22.91 -12.39
C VAL A 113 -24.25 23.63 -11.97
N VAL A 114 -24.53 24.82 -12.53
CA VAL A 114 -25.75 25.58 -12.25
C VAL A 114 -26.98 24.75 -12.64
N THR A 115 -26.98 24.19 -13.85
CA THR A 115 -28.06 23.32 -14.33
C THR A 115 -28.26 22.10 -13.41
N PHE A 116 -27.17 21.48 -12.95
CA PHE A 116 -27.24 20.35 -12.01
C PHE A 116 -27.85 20.77 -10.68
N GLN A 117 -27.44 21.91 -10.12
CA GLN A 117 -28.01 22.44 -8.89
C GLN A 117 -29.50 22.78 -9.06
N GLU A 118 -29.90 23.48 -10.13
CA GLU A 118 -31.29 23.82 -10.41
C GLU A 118 -32.18 22.59 -10.57
N THR A 119 -31.64 21.51 -11.14
CA THR A 119 -32.37 20.26 -11.36
C THR A 119 -32.66 19.51 -10.05
N TYR A 120 -31.66 19.44 -9.16
CA TYR A 120 -31.74 18.54 -7.99
C TYR A 120 -31.96 19.25 -6.66
N ASN A 121 -31.56 20.51 -6.51
CA ASN A 121 -31.66 21.19 -5.23
C ASN A 121 -33.13 21.37 -4.83
N GLY A 122 -33.49 20.84 -3.66
CA GLY A 122 -34.86 20.81 -3.14
C GLY A 122 -35.72 19.64 -3.65
N LEU A 123 -35.30 18.92 -4.69
CA LEU A 123 -35.99 17.73 -5.19
C LEU A 123 -35.73 16.55 -4.24
N ASP A 124 -36.77 15.78 -3.88
CA ASP A 124 -36.65 14.58 -3.04
C ASP A 124 -35.78 14.73 -1.78
N ASN A 125 -35.82 15.92 -1.16
CA ASN A 125 -35.00 16.26 0.00
C ASN A 125 -33.48 16.27 -0.26
N ILE A 126 -33.07 16.58 -1.48
CA ILE A 126 -31.67 16.77 -1.86
C ILE A 126 -31.28 18.24 -1.66
N GLU A 127 -30.07 18.47 -1.16
CA GLU A 127 -29.47 19.78 -0.98
C GLU A 127 -28.10 19.77 -1.68
N VAL A 128 -27.96 20.61 -2.70
CA VAL A 128 -26.75 20.71 -3.52
C VAL A 128 -26.00 21.99 -3.13
N VAL A 129 -24.78 21.82 -2.62
CA VAL A 129 -24.03 22.89 -1.96
C VAL A 129 -22.64 23.03 -2.56
N TYR A 130 -22.23 24.26 -2.86
CA TYR A 130 -20.86 24.65 -3.14
C TYR A 130 -20.66 26.13 -2.77
N ASN A 131 -19.43 26.53 -2.45
CA ASN A 131 -19.09 27.88 -2.00
C ASN A 131 -18.27 28.70 -3.01
N ASP A 132 -17.68 28.04 -4.00
CA ASP A 132 -16.88 28.70 -5.03
C ASP A 132 -17.75 29.56 -5.94
N VAL A 133 -17.25 30.74 -6.30
CA VAL A 133 -17.84 31.56 -7.37
C VAL A 133 -17.34 30.99 -8.70
N ILE A 134 -18.23 30.30 -9.40
CA ILE A 134 -17.91 29.62 -10.66
C ILE A 134 -18.22 30.46 -11.90
N ASP A 135 -18.99 31.55 -11.74
CA ASP A 135 -19.35 32.47 -12.81
C ASP A 135 -18.21 33.49 -13.05
N ASP A 136 -17.95 33.82 -14.32
CA ASP A 136 -16.97 34.84 -14.76
C ASP A 136 -15.50 34.59 -14.33
N ALA A 137 -15.12 33.35 -14.00
CA ALA A 137 -13.75 33.03 -13.63
C ALA A 137 -12.78 33.23 -14.82
N PRO A 138 -11.75 34.08 -14.70
CA PRO A 138 -10.82 34.33 -15.79
C PRO A 138 -9.92 33.10 -16.04
N GLY A 139 -9.91 32.60 -17.29
CA GLY A 139 -8.83 31.73 -17.78
C GLY A 139 -9.09 30.22 -17.83
N GLY A 140 -10.35 29.78 -17.88
CA GLY A 140 -10.70 28.37 -18.12
C GLY A 140 -12.17 28.19 -18.50
N ILE A 141 -12.59 26.97 -18.83
CA ILE A 141 -13.99 26.62 -19.11
C ILE A 141 -14.46 25.37 -18.35
N LEU A 142 -13.56 24.69 -17.64
CA LEU A 142 -13.80 23.42 -16.95
C LEU A 142 -13.51 23.54 -15.46
N LEU A 143 -14.28 22.83 -14.66
CA LEU A 143 -14.05 22.61 -13.24
C LEU A 143 -13.71 21.13 -13.04
N ASP A 144 -12.90 20.83 -12.03
CA ASP A 144 -12.58 19.47 -11.60
C ASP A 144 -13.21 19.22 -10.21
N PRO A 145 -14.36 18.53 -10.15
CA PRO A 145 -15.12 18.38 -8.92
C PRO A 145 -14.82 17.09 -8.16
N CYS A 146 -14.84 17.21 -6.84
CA CYS A 146 -15.02 16.13 -5.90
C CYS A 146 -16.36 16.30 -5.16
N LEU A 147 -17.21 15.28 -5.18
CA LEU A 147 -18.50 15.28 -4.52
C LEU A 147 -18.46 14.52 -3.19
N TYR A 148 -18.94 15.14 -2.13
CA TYR A 148 -19.29 14.47 -0.88
C TYR A 148 -20.81 14.24 -0.85
N ILE A 149 -21.23 12.96 -0.90
CA ILE A 149 -22.65 12.58 -0.87
C ILE A 149 -22.94 11.82 0.41
N PHE A 150 -23.86 12.35 1.23
CA PHE A 150 -24.23 11.74 2.52
C PHE A 150 -25.59 12.23 3.02
N LYS A 151 -26.16 11.54 4.01
CA LYS A 151 -27.42 11.93 4.65
C LYS A 151 -27.18 12.73 5.93
N ALA A 152 -27.93 13.81 6.12
CA ALA A 152 -27.94 14.63 7.34
C ALA A 152 -29.37 15.00 7.73
N ASN A 153 -29.60 15.35 9.00
CA ASN A 153 -30.91 15.81 9.44
C ASN A 153 -30.92 17.33 9.53
N ASN A 154 -31.94 18.01 8.99
CA ASN A 154 -32.13 19.43 9.26
C ASN A 154 -32.57 19.67 10.73
N GLN A 155 -32.75 20.95 11.10
CA GLN A 155 -33.19 21.33 12.46
C GLN A 155 -34.56 20.76 12.86
N GLU A 156 -35.42 20.45 11.89
CA GLU A 156 -36.74 19.84 12.10
C GLU A 156 -36.66 18.30 12.25
N GLY A 157 -35.46 17.72 12.13
CA GLY A 157 -35.22 16.29 12.19
C GLY A 157 -35.52 15.54 10.88
N GLN A 158 -35.83 16.25 9.79
CA GLN A 158 -36.04 15.68 8.47
C GLN A 158 -34.69 15.27 7.85
N GLU A 159 -34.60 14.02 7.40
CA GLU A 159 -33.43 13.53 6.67
C GLU A 159 -33.38 14.17 5.28
N LYS A 160 -32.24 14.79 4.96
CA LYS A 160 -31.88 15.33 3.65
C LYS A 160 -30.66 14.59 3.10
N LEU A 161 -30.59 14.45 1.78
CA LEU A 161 -29.37 14.05 1.09
C LEU A 161 -28.55 15.30 0.77
N ILE A 162 -27.33 15.37 1.28
CA ILE A 162 -26.40 16.44 0.99
C ILE A 162 -25.49 16.02 -0.15
N VAL A 163 -25.35 16.88 -1.15
CA VAL A 163 -24.37 16.79 -2.25
C VAL A 163 -23.49 18.03 -2.19
N LEU A 164 -22.34 17.91 -1.53
CA LEU A 164 -21.38 19.01 -1.39
C LEU A 164 -20.29 18.89 -2.46
N MET A 165 -20.10 19.92 -3.28
CA MET A 165 -19.09 19.95 -4.35
C MET A 165 -17.88 20.80 -3.95
N GLN A 166 -16.70 20.19 -4.03
CA GLN A 166 -15.41 20.85 -3.91
C GLN A 166 -14.72 20.87 -5.27
N PHE A 167 -14.24 22.03 -5.72
CA PHE A 167 -13.48 22.11 -6.96
C PHE A 167 -11.98 22.14 -6.66
N LYS A 168 -11.19 21.53 -7.56
CA LYS A 168 -9.73 21.51 -7.49
C LYS A 168 -9.18 22.93 -7.46
N THR A 169 -8.28 23.19 -6.54
CA THR A 169 -7.78 24.56 -6.27
C THR A 169 -6.47 24.88 -6.97
N GLN A 170 -5.78 23.85 -7.48
CA GLN A 170 -4.49 23.98 -8.14
C GLN A 170 -4.45 23.10 -9.37
N HIS A 171 -4.41 23.70 -10.57
CA HIS A 171 -4.17 22.98 -11.82
C HIS A 171 -2.76 22.38 -11.87
N MET A 172 -2.58 21.35 -12.70
CA MET A 172 -1.28 20.77 -12.99
C MET A 172 -0.87 20.99 -14.46
N GLY A 173 0.30 21.61 -14.69
CA GLY A 173 0.88 21.78 -16.03
C GLY A 173 1.90 20.70 -16.41
N VAL A 174 1.80 19.52 -15.82
CA VAL A 174 2.77 18.43 -16.03
C VAL A 174 2.28 17.57 -17.21
N TRP A 175 3.16 16.74 -17.80
CA TRP A 175 2.87 15.77 -18.89
C TRP A 175 3.04 16.28 -20.34
N ASN A 176 3.86 17.31 -20.56
CA ASN A 176 4.10 17.91 -21.88
C ASN A 176 2.84 18.49 -22.54
N ASN A 177 1.80 18.73 -21.75
CA ASN A 177 0.54 19.30 -22.16
C ASN A 177 0.10 20.31 -21.09
N ASP A 178 -0.20 21.53 -21.52
CA ASP A 178 -0.66 22.63 -20.67
C ASP A 178 -2.19 22.80 -20.71
N LEU A 179 -2.93 21.89 -21.35
CA LEU A 179 -4.40 21.93 -21.44
C LEU A 179 -5.05 22.08 -20.07
N GLU A 180 -4.67 21.28 -19.06
CA GLU A 180 -5.27 21.42 -17.73
C GLU A 180 -5.03 22.82 -17.14
N GLN A 181 -3.83 23.37 -17.30
CA GLN A 181 -3.50 24.73 -16.88
C GLN A 181 -4.30 25.79 -17.65
N GLN A 182 -4.60 25.57 -18.92
CA GLN A 182 -5.34 26.50 -19.77
C GLN A 182 -6.86 26.43 -19.61
N LYS A 183 -7.39 25.28 -19.16
CA LYS A 183 -8.84 25.00 -19.20
C LYS A 183 -9.48 24.91 -17.82
N ILE A 184 -8.73 24.53 -16.77
CA ILE A 184 -9.29 24.44 -15.42
C ILE A 184 -9.46 25.82 -14.79
N ILE A 185 -10.70 26.12 -14.44
CA ILE A 185 -11.09 27.12 -13.46
C ILE A 185 -10.73 26.57 -12.09
N SER A 186 -9.84 27.27 -11.39
CA SER A 186 -9.41 26.85 -10.04
C SER A 186 -10.49 27.19 -9.02
N GLY A 187 -10.88 26.21 -8.21
CA GLY A 187 -11.66 26.45 -7.00
C GLY A 187 -10.84 27.20 -5.95
N GLU A 188 -11.54 27.75 -4.96
CA GLU A 188 -10.92 28.49 -3.86
C GLU A 188 -10.95 27.70 -2.56
N HIS A 189 -11.91 26.78 -2.40
CA HIS A 189 -12.25 26.16 -1.12
C HIS A 189 -11.86 24.69 -1.00
N LEU A 190 -11.43 24.29 0.20
CA LEU A 190 -11.28 22.90 0.61
C LEU A 190 -12.10 22.66 1.87
N TYR A 191 -13.02 21.69 1.83
CA TYR A 191 -13.89 21.42 2.98
C TYR A 191 -13.25 20.47 3.99
N ILE A 192 -13.47 20.79 5.27
CA ILE A 192 -13.12 19.94 6.41
C ILE A 192 -14.40 19.34 6.97
N LEU A 193 -14.61 18.06 6.71
CA LEU A 193 -15.76 17.32 7.19
C LEU A 193 -15.55 16.91 8.66
N ARG A 194 -16.55 17.18 9.51
CA ARG A 194 -16.58 16.78 10.92
C ARG A 194 -18.03 16.59 11.38
N ASN A 195 -18.26 15.71 12.36
CA ASN A 195 -19.57 15.60 13.02
C ASN A 195 -19.74 16.66 14.13
N SER A 196 -18.61 17.09 14.71
CA SER A 196 -18.51 18.11 15.76
C SER A 196 -17.05 18.52 15.92
N GLU A 197 -16.76 19.56 16.70
CA GLU A 197 -15.39 20.03 16.98
C GLU A 197 -14.44 18.94 17.52
N ASP A 198 -14.99 17.92 18.20
CA ASP A 198 -14.23 16.83 18.81
C ASP A 198 -14.13 15.57 17.97
N SER A 199 -14.73 15.53 16.78
CA SER A 199 -14.70 14.35 15.90
C SER A 199 -13.35 14.17 15.20
N ILE A 200 -13.22 13.07 14.46
CA ILE A 200 -12.19 12.97 13.42
C ILE A 200 -12.58 13.91 12.30
N ASN A 201 -11.59 14.60 11.75
CA ASN A 201 -11.76 15.47 10.59
C ASN A 201 -11.42 14.71 9.32
N LEU A 202 -12.07 15.03 8.21
CA LEU A 202 -11.72 14.51 6.90
C LEU A 202 -11.54 15.64 5.91
N ALA A 203 -10.50 15.55 5.09
CA ALA A 203 -10.20 16.49 4.03
C ALA A 203 -9.84 15.72 2.76
N THR A 204 -10.33 16.16 1.62
CA THR A 204 -9.94 15.61 0.31
C THR A 204 -9.08 16.60 -0.44
N VAL A 205 -7.97 16.09 -0.97
CA VAL A 205 -6.97 16.81 -1.76
C VAL A 205 -7.00 16.20 -3.16
N ILE A 206 -7.27 17.01 -4.18
CA ILE A 206 -7.38 16.56 -5.58
C ILE A 206 -6.02 16.75 -6.26
N CYS A 207 -5.31 15.65 -6.47
CA CYS A 207 -4.01 15.58 -7.15
C CYS A 207 -3.05 16.72 -6.80
N SER A 208 -2.87 17.72 -7.66
CA SER A 208 -1.96 18.86 -7.47
C SER A 208 -2.31 19.80 -6.31
N ASP A 209 -3.52 19.72 -5.72
CA ASP A 209 -3.80 20.37 -4.43
C ASP A 209 -2.78 19.94 -3.36
N ALA A 210 -2.23 18.73 -3.46
CA ALA A 210 -1.22 18.21 -2.56
C ALA A 210 0.05 19.07 -2.51
N MET A 211 0.33 19.82 -3.58
CA MET A 211 1.52 20.68 -3.69
C MET A 211 1.44 21.91 -2.78
N ILE A 212 0.23 22.37 -2.48
CA ILE A 212 -0.02 23.59 -1.70
C ILE A 212 -0.76 23.31 -0.38
N PHE A 213 -1.18 22.07 -0.15
CA PHE A 213 -1.84 21.68 1.10
C PHE A 213 -0.94 21.93 2.31
N ASN A 214 -1.47 22.68 3.28
CA ASN A 214 -0.81 22.97 4.53
C ASN A 214 -1.79 22.79 5.70
N GLY A 215 -1.68 21.65 6.39
CA GLY A 215 -2.53 21.33 7.52
C GLY A 215 -2.49 22.38 8.66
N ALA A 216 -1.36 23.06 8.85
CA ALA A 216 -1.24 24.12 9.85
C ALA A 216 -2.08 25.37 9.53
N ALA A 217 -2.45 25.57 8.26
CA ALA A 217 -3.28 26.67 7.80
C ALA A 217 -4.79 26.37 7.89
N ILE A 218 -5.20 25.16 8.27
CA ILE A 218 -6.63 24.78 8.40
C ILE A 218 -7.35 25.64 9.44
N PHE A 219 -6.68 25.95 10.55
CA PHE A 219 -7.26 26.79 11.60
C PHE A 219 -6.21 27.73 12.17
N PRO A 220 -5.89 28.84 11.46
CA PRO A 220 -4.73 29.68 11.75
C PRO A 220 -4.83 30.38 13.11
N ASN A 221 -6.06 30.57 13.62
CA ASN A 221 -6.33 31.21 14.91
C ASN A 221 -6.21 30.25 16.11
N ALA A 222 -5.92 28.96 15.90
CA ALA A 222 -5.63 28.03 16.99
C ALA A 222 -4.32 27.25 16.70
N PRO A 223 -3.17 27.81 17.11
CA PRO A 223 -1.89 27.11 17.02
C PRO A 223 -1.96 25.71 17.64
N GLY A 224 -1.45 24.70 16.94
CA GLY A 224 -1.47 23.30 17.38
C GLY A 224 -2.78 22.53 17.09
N PHE A 225 -3.77 23.16 16.45
CA PHE A 225 -4.99 22.46 16.02
C PHE A 225 -4.66 21.26 15.12
N TRP A 226 -3.85 21.49 14.08
CA TRP A 226 -3.37 20.42 13.20
C TRP A 226 -2.65 19.31 13.96
N ASP A 227 -1.79 19.65 14.91
CA ASP A 227 -0.99 18.65 15.64
C ASP A 227 -1.86 17.72 16.49
N THR A 228 -2.90 18.27 17.14
CA THR A 228 -3.67 17.55 18.17
C THR A 228 -4.93 16.86 17.62
N ARG A 229 -5.57 17.44 16.60
CA ARG A 229 -6.84 16.92 16.08
C ARG A 229 -6.62 15.75 15.12
N PRO A 230 -7.42 14.67 15.19
CA PRO A 230 -7.27 13.56 14.27
C PRO A 230 -7.80 13.90 12.87
N PHE A 231 -7.09 13.46 11.83
CA PHE A 231 -7.52 13.61 10.43
C PHE A 231 -7.39 12.31 9.64
N ILE A 232 -8.31 12.16 8.68
CA ILE A 232 -8.19 11.27 7.53
C ILE A 232 -8.03 12.18 6.31
N ILE A 233 -6.91 12.06 5.61
CA ILE A 233 -6.64 12.82 4.39
C ILE A 233 -6.85 11.89 3.19
N LEU A 234 -7.80 12.24 2.34
CA LEU A 234 -8.00 11.57 1.07
C LEU A 234 -7.20 12.31 0.01
N SER A 235 -6.38 11.60 -0.74
CA SER A 235 -5.66 12.13 -1.89
C SER A 235 -6.12 11.37 -3.12
N ILE A 236 -7.12 11.91 -3.80
CA ILE A 236 -7.68 11.33 -5.03
C ILE A 236 -6.90 11.90 -6.22
N GLN A 237 -6.53 11.05 -7.17
CA GLN A 237 -5.55 11.42 -8.18
C GLN A 237 -5.85 10.77 -9.53
N MET A 238 -5.53 11.50 -10.58
CA MET A 238 -5.07 11.01 -11.85
C MET A 238 -3.62 11.51 -11.95
N ASN A 239 -2.65 10.64 -11.69
CA ASN A 239 -1.25 11.05 -11.63
C ASN A 239 -0.31 9.95 -12.17
N PRO A 240 0.39 10.17 -13.28
CA PRO A 240 1.36 9.20 -13.82
C PRO A 240 2.70 9.22 -13.07
N LYS A 241 2.93 10.14 -12.11
CA LYS A 241 4.15 10.23 -11.29
C LYS A 241 3.84 10.43 -9.80
N PRO A 242 3.10 9.51 -9.15
CA PRO A 242 2.67 9.65 -7.75
C PRO A 242 3.82 9.62 -6.72
N SER A 243 5.00 9.10 -7.09
CA SER A 243 6.24 9.16 -6.30
C SER A 243 7.11 10.39 -6.57
N HIS A 244 6.64 11.37 -7.36
CA HIS A 244 7.37 12.63 -7.51
C HIS A 244 7.57 13.29 -6.13
N SER A 245 8.72 13.95 -5.96
CA SER A 245 9.19 14.43 -4.65
C SER A 245 8.15 15.28 -3.91
N VAL A 246 7.39 16.10 -4.62
CA VAL A 246 6.34 16.96 -4.03
C VAL A 246 5.23 16.14 -3.37
N PHE A 247 4.71 15.09 -4.02
CA PHE A 247 3.68 14.22 -3.44
C PHE A 247 4.22 13.39 -2.26
N ARG A 248 5.49 12.97 -2.33
CA ARG A 248 6.15 12.31 -1.20
C ARG A 248 6.28 13.23 -0.01
N THR A 249 6.71 14.48 -0.23
CA THR A 249 6.82 15.49 0.82
C THR A 249 5.45 15.76 1.46
N PHE A 250 4.40 15.92 0.65
CA PHE A 250 3.02 16.04 1.15
C PHE A 250 2.64 14.89 2.09
N ARG A 251 2.81 13.63 1.67
CA ARG A 251 2.50 12.46 2.52
C ARG A 251 3.36 12.43 3.78
N ASN A 252 4.67 12.67 3.64
CA ASN A 252 5.59 12.65 4.77
C ASN A 252 5.20 13.68 5.83
N ASN A 253 4.90 14.92 5.43
CA ASN A 253 4.53 16.01 6.32
C ASN A 253 3.25 15.69 7.12
N ILE A 254 2.26 15.04 6.48
CA ILE A 254 1.04 14.60 7.18
C ILE A 254 1.36 13.49 8.19
N LEU A 255 2.18 12.51 7.78
CA LEU A 255 2.48 11.31 8.56
C LEU A 255 3.52 11.52 9.67
N GLU A 256 4.05 12.74 9.83
CA GLU A 256 4.82 13.11 11.02
C GLU A 256 4.02 12.95 12.33
N LYS A 257 2.69 12.90 12.24
CA LYS A 257 1.78 12.77 13.39
C LYS A 257 1.01 11.44 13.32
N SER A 258 0.93 10.73 14.44
CA SER A 258 0.28 9.41 14.54
C SER A 258 -1.26 9.43 14.54
N ASN A 259 -1.86 10.60 14.72
CA ASN A 259 -3.30 10.84 14.64
C ASN A 259 -3.75 11.25 13.23
N LYS A 260 -2.92 11.01 12.21
CA LYS A 260 -3.20 11.30 10.81
C LYS A 260 -3.10 10.02 9.99
N ASP A 261 -4.09 9.80 9.15
CA ASP A 261 -4.08 8.75 8.14
C ASP A 261 -4.15 9.38 6.76
N VAL A 262 -3.48 8.77 5.77
CA VAL A 262 -3.57 9.17 4.36
C VAL A 262 -4.09 7.99 3.55
N ILE A 263 -5.10 8.23 2.72
CA ILE A 263 -5.56 7.30 1.69
C ILE A 263 -5.31 7.95 0.34
N SER A 264 -4.30 7.48 -0.37
CA SER A 264 -4.02 7.88 -1.76
C SER A 264 -4.71 6.92 -2.71
N LEU A 265 -5.59 7.42 -3.57
CA LEU A 265 -6.31 6.63 -4.57
C LEU A 265 -6.09 7.24 -5.95
N ASN A 266 -5.33 6.54 -6.79
CA ASN A 266 -5.03 6.92 -8.15
C ASN A 266 -5.84 6.05 -9.13
N TRP A 267 -5.83 6.42 -10.41
CA TRP A 267 -6.20 5.48 -11.48
C TRP A 267 -5.30 4.24 -11.45
N SER A 268 -5.82 3.11 -11.93
CA SER A 268 -5.02 1.89 -12.13
C SER A 268 -3.95 2.13 -13.19
N SER A 269 -2.79 1.48 -13.05
CA SER A 269 -1.75 1.54 -14.08
C SER A 269 -2.08 0.72 -15.32
N GLU A 270 -3.13 -0.11 -15.26
CA GLU A 270 -3.73 -0.79 -16.41
C GLU A 270 -4.66 0.13 -17.22
N GLY A 271 -4.89 1.35 -16.73
CA GLY A 271 -5.54 2.40 -17.51
C GLY A 271 -4.62 2.98 -18.58
N SER A 272 -5.18 3.79 -19.46
CA SER A 272 -4.44 4.52 -20.50
C SER A 272 -4.97 5.93 -20.67
N ALA A 273 -4.34 6.72 -21.55
CA ALA A 273 -4.88 8.01 -21.97
C ALA A 273 -4.97 8.07 -23.49
N THR A 274 -5.89 8.88 -24.01
CA THR A 274 -6.17 9.01 -25.43
C THR A 274 -4.89 9.37 -26.20
N GLY A 275 -4.49 8.53 -27.15
CA GLY A 275 -3.29 8.72 -27.96
C GLY A 275 -1.96 8.49 -27.24
N ILE A 276 -1.96 8.15 -25.94
CA ILE A 276 -0.76 7.90 -25.14
C ILE A 276 -0.86 6.50 -24.49
N PRO A 277 -0.46 5.43 -25.22
CA PRO A 277 -0.32 4.11 -24.64
C PRO A 277 0.63 4.15 -23.45
N ASN A 278 0.32 3.41 -22.38
CA ASN A 278 1.10 3.39 -21.14
C ASN A 278 1.23 4.77 -20.45
N PHE A 279 0.21 5.64 -20.54
CA PHE A 279 0.21 6.93 -19.84
C PHE A 279 0.54 6.78 -18.34
N PHE A 280 -0.02 5.75 -17.70
CA PHE A 280 0.25 5.42 -16.32
C PHE A 280 1.46 4.50 -16.11
N ALA A 281 2.20 4.10 -17.16
CA ALA A 281 3.45 3.31 -17.20
C ALA A 281 3.84 2.51 -15.94
N HIS A 282 2.96 1.65 -15.42
CA HIS A 282 3.12 0.87 -14.16
C HIS A 282 3.30 1.71 -12.87
N TYR A 283 2.97 3.00 -12.90
CA TYR A 283 3.04 3.95 -11.78
C TYR A 283 1.70 4.15 -11.07
N CYS A 284 0.97 3.06 -10.79
CA CYS A 284 -0.10 3.13 -9.80
C CYS A 284 0.50 2.97 -8.40
N LYS A 285 0.31 3.97 -7.54
CA LYS A 285 0.77 3.92 -6.14
C LYS A 285 -0.33 4.30 -5.17
N SER A 286 -1.55 3.88 -5.49
CA SER A 286 -2.66 3.89 -4.53
C SER A 286 -2.21 3.15 -3.27
N ASN A 287 -2.43 3.77 -2.11
CA ASN A 287 -2.04 3.18 -0.84
C ASN A 287 -2.84 3.75 0.33
N ILE A 288 -2.79 3.03 1.44
CA ILE A 288 -3.11 3.56 2.76
C ILE A 288 -1.81 3.72 3.53
N ALA A 289 -1.57 4.89 4.08
CA ALA A 289 -0.42 5.19 4.92
C ALA A 289 -0.87 5.64 6.31
N ILE A 290 -0.31 5.03 7.36
CA ILE A 290 -0.62 5.32 8.76
C ILE A 290 0.64 5.38 9.59
N THR A 291 0.62 6.16 10.66
CA THR A 291 1.72 6.21 11.63
C THR A 291 1.27 5.59 12.96
N THR A 292 1.93 4.51 13.39
CA THR A 292 1.60 3.83 14.66
C THR A 292 2.76 3.01 15.20
N GLU A 293 2.85 2.88 16.53
CA GLU A 293 3.81 1.97 17.19
C GLU A 293 3.26 0.55 17.37
N HIS A 294 1.99 0.31 17.05
CA HIS A 294 1.29 -0.92 17.38
C HIS A 294 1.62 -2.10 16.45
N ILE A 295 2.13 -1.82 15.24
CA ILE A 295 2.46 -2.82 14.22
C ILE A 295 3.96 -3.13 14.34
N ILE A 296 4.26 -4.19 15.08
CA ILE A 296 5.64 -4.63 15.33
C ILE A 296 6.03 -5.84 14.49
N ASN A 297 5.04 -6.61 14.03
CA ASN A 297 5.20 -7.81 13.19
C ASN A 297 6.05 -8.92 13.83
N GLU A 298 5.84 -9.14 15.13
CA GLU A 298 6.53 -10.18 15.91
C GLU A 298 5.66 -11.41 16.15
N SER A 299 4.35 -11.31 15.90
CA SER A 299 3.40 -12.40 16.16
C SER A 299 2.96 -13.10 14.87
N PRO A 300 2.70 -14.42 14.92
CA PRO A 300 2.14 -15.16 13.78
C PRO A 300 0.80 -14.60 13.28
N LEU A 301 0.02 -13.94 14.15
CA LEU A 301 -1.24 -13.31 13.77
C LEU A 301 -1.05 -12.08 12.87
N GLU A 302 0.00 -11.29 13.12
CA GLU A 302 0.35 -10.14 12.28
C GLU A 302 0.92 -10.60 10.94
N GLU A 303 1.77 -11.62 10.94
CA GLU A 303 2.29 -12.23 9.71
C GLU A 303 1.16 -12.80 8.85
N LYS A 304 0.21 -13.51 9.46
CA LYS A 304 -0.97 -14.01 8.76
C LYS A 304 -1.78 -12.88 8.14
N LEU A 305 -1.96 -11.76 8.83
CA LEU A 305 -2.67 -10.60 8.26
C LEU A 305 -1.93 -10.04 7.02
N ILE A 306 -0.60 -10.00 7.05
CA ILE A 306 0.22 -9.56 5.92
C ILE A 306 0.07 -10.54 4.75
N ASP A 307 0.16 -11.85 4.98
CA ASP A 307 -0.01 -12.87 3.93
C ASP A 307 -1.44 -12.84 3.36
N ASP A 308 -2.48 -12.78 4.22
CA ASP A 308 -3.88 -12.68 3.79
C ASP A 308 -4.14 -11.43 2.93
N ASN A 309 -3.56 -10.29 3.31
CA ASN A 309 -3.64 -9.05 2.55
C ASN A 309 -2.85 -9.13 1.24
N HIS A 310 -1.64 -9.71 1.26
CA HIS A 310 -0.79 -9.86 0.07
C HIS A 310 -1.49 -10.69 -1.00
N ASN A 311 -2.12 -11.81 -0.63
CA ASN A 311 -2.87 -12.66 -1.57
C ASN A 311 -4.07 -11.94 -2.22
N LYS A 312 -4.57 -10.88 -1.60
CA LYS A 312 -5.63 -10.02 -2.14
C LYS A 312 -5.09 -8.74 -2.79
N GLY A 313 -3.78 -8.61 -2.95
CA GLY A 313 -3.16 -7.47 -3.63
C GLY A 313 -3.00 -6.22 -2.76
N LEU A 314 -2.87 -6.37 -1.43
CA LEU A 314 -2.52 -5.27 -0.53
C LEU A 314 -1.16 -5.51 0.12
N TYR A 315 -0.14 -4.79 -0.36
CA TYR A 315 1.26 -5.05 -0.07
C TYR A 315 1.79 -4.15 1.04
N TYR A 316 2.18 -4.77 2.15
CA TYR A 316 2.73 -4.08 3.32
C TYR A 316 4.20 -3.70 3.13
N LEU A 317 4.52 -2.45 3.47
CA LEU A 317 5.86 -1.86 3.52
C LEU A 317 6.00 -0.97 4.78
N TYR A 318 7.21 -0.93 5.32
CA TYR A 318 7.56 -0.14 6.49
C TYR A 318 8.54 0.98 6.13
N LYS A 319 8.16 2.22 6.46
CA LYS A 319 9.06 3.38 6.39
C LYS A 319 9.48 3.75 7.82
N LYS A 320 10.66 4.38 7.95
CA LYS A 320 11.16 4.86 9.25
C LYS A 320 10.12 5.73 9.98
N SER A 321 10.31 5.86 11.29
CA SER A 321 9.44 6.66 12.17
C SER A 321 8.03 6.08 12.38
N GLY A 322 7.86 4.75 12.30
CA GLY A 322 6.57 4.11 12.58
C GLY A 322 5.54 4.30 11.47
N ILE A 323 5.99 4.62 10.25
CA ILE A 323 5.10 4.83 9.09
C ILE A 323 4.90 3.49 8.38
N HIS A 324 3.65 3.07 8.25
CA HIS A 324 3.24 1.82 7.62
C HIS A 324 2.46 2.14 6.35
N ASN A 325 2.91 1.58 5.22
CA ASN A 325 2.28 1.77 3.92
C ASN A 325 1.70 0.43 3.44
N PHE A 326 0.50 0.50 2.88
CA PHE A 326 -0.23 -0.64 2.33
C PHE A 326 -0.62 -0.29 0.89
N TYR A 327 0.18 -0.75 -0.07
CA TYR A 327 -0.01 -0.44 -1.49
C TYR A 327 -0.98 -1.41 -2.15
N PHE A 328 -1.89 -0.90 -2.95
CA PHE A 328 -2.82 -1.72 -3.73
C PHE A 328 -2.14 -2.21 -5.01
N THR A 329 -2.46 -3.43 -5.41
CA THR A 329 -2.10 -3.96 -6.74
C THR A 329 -2.79 -3.13 -7.82
N PRO A 330 -2.15 -2.85 -8.97
CA PRO A 330 -2.80 -2.19 -10.09
C PRO A 330 -3.86 -3.06 -10.77
N GLU A 331 -3.79 -4.38 -10.63
CA GLU A 331 -4.64 -5.33 -11.37
C GLU A 331 -6.11 -5.34 -10.92
N ILE A 332 -6.37 -4.88 -9.70
CA ILE A 332 -7.70 -4.88 -9.10
C ILE A 332 -8.27 -3.47 -9.11
N GLU A 333 -9.52 -3.36 -9.52
CA GLU A 333 -10.24 -2.09 -9.56
C GLU A 333 -11.01 -1.85 -8.26
N PHE A 334 -11.74 -2.83 -7.73
CA PHE A 334 -12.59 -2.60 -6.55
C PHE A 334 -12.10 -3.39 -5.32
N PHE A 335 -11.76 -2.65 -4.26
CA PHE A 335 -11.36 -3.16 -2.96
C PHE A 335 -12.41 -2.85 -1.87
N TYR A 336 -12.72 -3.84 -1.04
CA TYR A 336 -13.50 -3.66 0.20
C TYR A 336 -12.67 -4.08 1.41
N LEU A 337 -12.40 -3.13 2.31
CA LEU A 337 -11.52 -3.34 3.47
C LEU A 337 -12.09 -2.82 4.78
N ARG A 338 -11.48 -3.25 5.87
CA ARG A 338 -11.74 -2.75 7.22
C ARG A 338 -10.50 -2.18 7.86
N ILE A 339 -10.61 -1.02 8.49
CA ILE A 339 -9.49 -0.35 9.16
C ILE A 339 -9.91 0.32 10.46
N ARG A 340 -8.97 0.40 11.41
CA ARG A 340 -9.12 1.19 12.64
C ARG A 340 -8.83 2.66 12.39
N LYS A 341 -9.68 3.49 12.99
CA LYS A 341 -9.61 4.96 12.94
C LYS A 341 -8.29 5.52 13.49
N PRO A 342 -7.87 6.73 13.06
CA PRO A 342 -6.69 7.40 13.59
C PRO A 342 -6.84 7.81 15.05
N ALA A 343 -8.08 7.97 15.54
CA ALA A 343 -8.37 8.19 16.94
C ALA A 343 -9.61 7.42 17.38
N VAL A 344 -9.49 6.81 18.56
CA VAL A 344 -10.63 6.29 19.33
C VAL A 344 -10.98 7.28 20.43
N GLY A 345 -12.20 7.22 20.95
CA GLY A 345 -12.62 8.02 22.11
C GLY A 345 -11.88 7.62 23.39
N LEU A 346 -12.40 8.03 24.54
CA LEU A 346 -11.86 7.62 25.85
C LEU A 346 -12.05 6.12 26.05
N THR A 347 -11.05 5.34 25.64
CA THR A 347 -11.05 3.87 25.76
C THR A 347 -9.71 3.40 26.32
N PRO A 348 -9.69 2.29 27.07
CA PRO A 348 -8.44 1.76 27.62
C PRO A 348 -7.43 1.45 26.50
N LEU A 349 -6.15 1.76 26.74
CA LEU A 349 -5.06 1.55 25.78
C LEU A 349 -5.02 0.16 25.13
N PRO A 350 -5.28 -0.97 25.84
CA PRO A 350 -5.28 -2.30 25.21
C PRO A 350 -6.33 -2.47 24.10
N VAL A 351 -7.44 -1.72 24.17
CA VAL A 351 -8.50 -1.74 23.16
C VAL A 351 -8.12 -0.87 21.96
N ASN A 352 -7.19 0.06 22.12
CA ASN A 352 -6.74 1.02 21.10
C ASN A 352 -5.51 0.54 20.28
N ARG A 353 -5.44 -0.75 19.92
CA ARG A 353 -4.32 -1.26 19.10
C ARG A 353 -4.63 -1.19 17.60
N ARG A 354 -3.87 -0.40 16.84
CA ARG A 354 -3.96 -0.31 15.38
C ARG A 354 -3.18 -1.46 14.73
N ARG A 355 -3.78 -2.18 13.79
CA ARG A 355 -3.15 -3.35 13.11
C ARG A 355 -2.97 -3.17 11.60
N GLY A 356 -3.27 -1.97 11.09
CA GLY A 356 -3.40 -1.74 9.65
C GLY A 356 -4.77 -2.15 9.09
N PRO A 357 -4.99 -1.95 7.78
CA PRO A 357 -6.16 -2.43 7.08
C PRO A 357 -6.19 -3.96 6.98
N LYS A 358 -7.39 -4.53 6.95
CA LYS A 358 -7.67 -5.91 6.56
C LYS A 358 -8.51 -5.86 5.29
N LEU A 359 -8.00 -6.41 4.19
CA LEU A 359 -8.73 -6.52 2.94
C LEU A 359 -9.74 -7.68 3.06
N GLU A 360 -11.03 -7.36 3.01
CA GLU A 360 -12.10 -8.34 3.18
C GLU A 360 -12.41 -9.01 1.85
N GLU A 361 -12.62 -8.20 0.80
CA GLU A 361 -12.96 -8.68 -0.55
C GLU A 361 -12.30 -7.82 -1.62
N ILE A 362 -12.07 -8.43 -2.78
CA ILE A 362 -11.61 -7.79 -4.00
C ILE A 362 -12.52 -8.21 -5.15
N TYR A 363 -12.67 -7.34 -6.13
CA TYR A 363 -13.56 -7.56 -7.25
C TYR A 363 -12.89 -7.21 -8.57
N THR A 364 -13.22 -7.98 -9.60
CA THR A 364 -12.88 -7.71 -11.00
C THR A 364 -14.14 -7.41 -11.77
N TYR A 365 -14.07 -6.44 -12.68
CA TYR A 365 -15.21 -6.11 -13.54
C TYR A 365 -15.35 -7.12 -14.67
N ASN A 366 -16.53 -7.71 -14.80
CA ASN A 366 -16.89 -8.57 -15.91
C ASN A 366 -17.59 -7.73 -16.98
N GLU A 367 -16.88 -7.39 -18.06
CA GLU A 367 -17.42 -6.54 -19.13
C GLU A 367 -18.64 -7.15 -19.84
N GLN A 368 -18.76 -8.48 -19.90
CA GLN A 368 -19.89 -9.12 -20.57
C GLN A 368 -21.16 -9.13 -19.72
N LEU A 369 -21.00 -9.22 -18.40
CA LEU A 369 -22.12 -9.21 -17.45
C LEU A 369 -22.40 -7.83 -16.87
N GLU A 370 -21.52 -6.86 -17.13
CA GLU A 370 -21.58 -5.49 -16.62
C GLU A 370 -21.66 -5.40 -15.09
N ILE A 371 -20.93 -6.30 -14.41
CA ILE A 371 -20.91 -6.39 -12.94
C ILE A 371 -19.51 -6.67 -12.39
N PHE A 372 -19.25 -6.22 -11.17
CA PHE A 372 -18.11 -6.62 -10.36
C PHE A 372 -18.34 -7.98 -9.72
N GLU A 373 -17.47 -8.93 -10.01
CA GLU A 373 -17.49 -10.27 -9.42
C GLU A 373 -16.42 -10.38 -8.33
N PRO A 374 -16.77 -10.90 -7.14
CA PRO A 374 -15.78 -11.09 -6.09
C PRO A 374 -14.82 -12.21 -6.47
N ILE A 375 -13.53 -12.00 -6.25
CA ILE A 375 -12.50 -13.02 -6.42
C ILE A 375 -11.74 -13.23 -5.10
N PRO A 376 -11.26 -14.46 -4.82
CA PRO A 376 -10.64 -14.75 -3.52
C PRO A 376 -9.23 -14.18 -3.40
N ASN A 377 -8.46 -14.17 -4.50
CA ASN A 377 -7.05 -13.80 -4.56
C ASN A 377 -6.72 -13.14 -5.91
N THR A 378 -5.60 -12.43 -5.96
CA THR A 378 -4.99 -11.87 -7.17
C THR A 378 -3.52 -12.27 -7.26
N THR A 379 -2.89 -12.11 -8.42
CA THR A 379 -1.46 -12.36 -8.57
C THR A 379 -0.64 -11.19 -8.02
N ASP A 380 0.55 -11.50 -7.50
CA ASP A 380 1.58 -10.52 -7.14
C ASP A 380 2.63 -10.33 -8.25
N GLY A 381 2.44 -11.04 -9.37
CA GLY A 381 3.31 -11.10 -10.53
C GLY A 381 4.64 -11.79 -10.26
N PHE A 382 4.84 -12.42 -9.09
CA PHE A 382 6.11 -13.04 -8.73
C PHE A 382 6.43 -14.25 -9.61
N ARG A 383 5.42 -15.09 -9.90
CA ARG A 383 5.59 -16.29 -10.72
C ARG A 383 6.04 -15.93 -12.14
N ASP A 384 5.34 -15.00 -12.77
CA ASP A 384 5.68 -14.54 -14.12
C ASP A 384 7.07 -13.90 -14.16
N PHE A 385 7.43 -13.15 -13.11
CA PHE A 385 8.74 -12.54 -13.00
C PHE A 385 9.88 -13.57 -12.90
N ILE A 386 9.76 -14.56 -12.02
CA ILE A 386 10.80 -15.59 -11.89
C ILE A 386 10.92 -16.47 -13.13
N ASP A 387 9.80 -16.72 -13.83
CA ASP A 387 9.80 -17.41 -15.13
C ASP A 387 10.50 -16.57 -16.20
N SER A 388 10.28 -15.25 -16.23
CA SER A 388 10.90 -14.34 -17.19
C SER A 388 12.43 -14.24 -17.06
N ILE A 389 12.97 -14.48 -15.87
CA ILE A 389 14.42 -14.52 -15.60
C ILE A 389 14.96 -15.96 -15.44
N GLN A 390 14.15 -16.96 -15.81
CA GLN A 390 14.52 -18.38 -15.92
C GLN A 390 15.01 -19.03 -14.61
N ILE A 391 14.38 -18.70 -13.48
CA ILE A 391 14.71 -19.33 -12.18
C ILE A 391 14.22 -20.77 -12.13
N GLN A 392 15.11 -21.71 -11.81
CA GLN A 392 14.85 -23.15 -11.71
C GLN A 392 14.79 -23.65 -10.25
N SER A 393 15.31 -22.87 -9.29
CA SER A 393 15.27 -23.23 -7.86
C SER A 393 13.86 -23.57 -7.38
N LYS A 394 13.65 -24.80 -6.89
CA LYS A 394 12.32 -25.31 -6.51
C LYS A 394 11.78 -24.59 -5.28
N ASN A 395 12.62 -24.28 -4.30
CA ASN A 395 12.17 -23.57 -3.11
C ASN A 395 11.68 -22.14 -3.38
N ILE A 396 12.16 -21.50 -4.44
CA ILE A 396 11.68 -20.18 -4.86
C ILE A 396 10.41 -20.29 -5.72
N THR A 397 10.39 -21.27 -6.62
CA THR A 397 9.29 -21.48 -7.57
C THR A 397 8.07 -22.19 -6.97
N SER A 398 8.22 -22.89 -5.85
CA SER A 398 7.14 -23.64 -5.19
C SER A 398 6.14 -22.76 -4.45
N GLU A 399 4.93 -23.27 -4.28
CA GLU A 399 3.87 -22.67 -3.43
C GLU A 399 3.99 -23.08 -1.96
N GLY A 400 4.94 -23.96 -1.61
CA GLY A 400 5.08 -24.52 -0.25
C GLY A 400 5.57 -23.53 0.80
N LEU A 401 6.14 -22.40 0.39
CA LEU A 401 6.57 -21.31 1.26
C LEU A 401 5.57 -20.14 1.19
N SER A 402 5.25 -19.58 2.36
CA SER A 402 4.51 -18.31 2.39
C SER A 402 5.33 -17.20 1.75
N VAL A 403 4.65 -16.12 1.37
CA VAL A 403 5.28 -14.95 0.76
C VAL A 403 6.36 -14.39 1.70
N ILE A 404 6.05 -14.23 2.99
CA ILE A 404 7.03 -13.75 3.97
C ILE A 404 8.22 -14.73 4.09
N ASP A 405 8.00 -16.04 4.07
CA ASP A 405 9.09 -17.00 4.14
C ASP A 405 9.96 -16.97 2.87
N LYS A 406 9.39 -16.76 1.68
CA LYS A 406 10.19 -16.50 0.45
C LYS A 406 11.07 -15.26 0.62
N GLU A 407 10.51 -14.18 1.15
CA GLU A 407 11.25 -12.94 1.42
C GLU A 407 12.42 -13.16 2.39
N ARG A 408 12.18 -13.90 3.48
CA ARG A 408 13.20 -14.26 4.47
C ARG A 408 14.28 -15.16 3.87
N LEU A 409 13.89 -16.16 3.08
CA LEU A 409 14.82 -17.13 2.49
C LEU A 409 15.78 -16.41 1.55
N ILE A 410 15.25 -15.56 0.66
CA ILE A 410 16.06 -14.73 -0.24
C ILE A 410 16.98 -13.83 0.59
N ALA A 411 16.45 -13.12 1.59
CA ALA A 411 17.24 -12.19 2.39
C ALA A 411 18.42 -12.86 3.13
N LEU A 412 18.20 -14.02 3.76
CA LEU A 412 19.27 -14.76 4.42
C LEU A 412 20.30 -15.28 3.40
N THR A 413 19.81 -15.85 2.30
CA THR A 413 20.64 -16.45 1.25
C THR A 413 21.50 -15.43 0.52
N THR A 414 21.06 -14.18 0.39
CA THR A 414 21.83 -13.12 -0.28
C THR A 414 22.57 -12.20 0.70
N GLY A 415 22.43 -12.44 2.00
CA GLY A 415 23.04 -11.60 3.04
C GLY A 415 22.39 -10.22 3.18
N GLU A 416 21.14 -10.04 2.76
CA GLU A 416 20.39 -8.79 2.85
C GLU A 416 19.81 -8.55 4.26
N LEU A 417 20.65 -8.72 5.29
CA LEU A 417 20.32 -8.46 6.70
C LEU A 417 20.47 -6.96 7.04
N SER A 418 19.52 -6.39 7.78
CA SER A 418 19.53 -4.97 8.17
C SER A 418 20.61 -4.65 9.23
N LYS A 419 21.11 -3.40 9.23
CA LYS A 419 22.17 -2.91 10.14
C LYS A 419 21.60 -2.63 11.54
N PHE A 420 21.31 -3.64 12.36
CA PHE A 420 20.94 -3.40 13.75
C PHE A 420 21.76 -4.22 14.74
N LYS A 421 21.97 -3.60 15.91
CA LYS A 421 22.67 -4.17 17.07
C LYS A 421 21.93 -5.44 17.50
N THR A 422 22.57 -6.60 17.30
CA THR A 422 22.40 -7.88 18.03
C THR A 422 21.03 -8.58 17.97
N GLY A 423 21.02 -9.87 17.59
CA GLY A 423 20.00 -10.84 18.07
C GLY A 423 19.17 -11.58 17.01
N SER A 424 18.50 -12.64 17.48
CA SER A 424 17.63 -13.63 16.81
C SER A 424 16.48 -13.07 15.96
N ASN A 425 16.30 -11.76 15.86
CA ASN A 425 15.06 -11.12 15.44
C ASN A 425 15.13 -10.52 14.02
N TRP A 426 16.15 -10.90 13.23
CA TRP A 426 16.33 -10.41 11.86
C TRP A 426 15.14 -10.73 10.95
N HIS A 427 14.43 -11.83 11.25
CA HIS A 427 13.32 -12.36 10.47
C HIS A 427 12.00 -11.58 10.66
N ILE A 428 11.94 -10.66 11.63
CA ILE A 428 10.77 -9.78 11.83
C ILE A 428 10.55 -8.96 10.57
N VAL A 429 9.30 -8.91 10.09
CA VAL A 429 8.95 -8.36 8.77
C VAL A 429 9.44 -6.91 8.59
N ASN A 430 9.21 -6.02 9.57
CA ASN A 430 9.62 -4.62 9.47
C ASN A 430 11.15 -4.40 9.58
N LYS A 431 11.94 -5.47 9.79
CA LYS A 431 13.41 -5.45 9.80
C LYS A 431 14.02 -6.04 8.53
N LEU A 432 13.23 -6.68 7.68
CA LEU A 432 13.66 -7.19 6.38
C LEU A 432 13.84 -6.02 5.41
N LYS A 433 14.99 -5.96 4.73
CA LYS A 433 15.28 -4.88 3.77
C LYS A 433 14.27 -4.78 2.64
N SER A 434 13.73 -5.91 2.18
CA SER A 434 12.72 -5.95 1.12
C SER A 434 11.39 -5.33 1.53
N PHE A 435 11.10 -5.25 2.84
CA PHE A 435 9.93 -4.56 3.39
C PHE A 435 10.20 -3.10 3.76
N LEU A 436 11.44 -2.62 3.66
CA LEU A 436 11.76 -1.22 3.95
C LEU A 436 11.43 -0.33 2.75
N LEU A 437 10.59 0.66 2.98
CA LEU A 437 10.31 1.72 2.01
C LEU A 437 11.31 2.86 2.20
N GLU A 438 12.10 3.10 1.16
CA GLU A 438 13.02 4.24 1.10
C GLU A 438 12.30 5.53 0.71
N ASP A 439 12.98 6.67 0.80
CA ASP A 439 12.41 7.97 0.45
C ASP A 439 12.05 8.10 -1.02
N THR A 440 12.58 7.23 -1.88
CA THR A 440 12.18 7.16 -3.29
C THR A 440 10.77 6.59 -3.46
N GLU A 441 10.24 5.91 -2.44
CA GLU A 441 9.04 5.06 -2.48
C GLU A 441 9.13 3.91 -3.50
N ALA A 442 10.33 3.50 -3.90
CA ALA A 442 10.52 2.31 -4.73
C ALA A 442 10.25 1.04 -3.92
N ILE A 443 9.40 0.16 -4.44
CA ILE A 443 9.03 -1.10 -3.80
C ILE A 443 10.08 -2.16 -4.16
N LYS A 444 10.91 -2.51 -3.18
CA LYS A 444 12.01 -3.50 -3.32
C LYS A 444 11.67 -4.89 -2.78
N ARG A 445 10.39 -5.15 -2.46
CA ARG A 445 9.87 -6.48 -2.13
C ARG A 445 10.28 -7.46 -3.22
N TYR A 446 10.72 -8.67 -2.88
CA TYR A 446 11.09 -9.68 -3.88
C TYR A 446 9.87 -10.25 -4.59
N THR A 447 8.78 -10.40 -3.84
CA THR A 447 7.51 -11.02 -4.26
C THR A 447 6.50 -10.06 -4.89
N VAL A 448 6.80 -8.77 -4.96
CA VAL A 448 5.89 -7.76 -5.54
C VAL A 448 6.55 -7.16 -6.77
N THR A 449 5.94 -7.31 -7.94
CA THR A 449 6.65 -7.06 -9.21
C THR A 449 6.11 -5.90 -10.04
N PHE A 450 4.95 -5.34 -9.68
CA PHE A 450 4.33 -4.24 -10.43
C PHE A 450 5.15 -2.93 -10.42
N ASP A 451 5.94 -2.66 -9.37
CA ASP A 451 6.81 -1.49 -9.32
C ASP A 451 8.14 -1.78 -10.04
N ASN A 452 8.30 -1.18 -11.22
CA ASN A 452 9.49 -1.33 -12.05
C ASN A 452 10.76 -0.75 -11.41
N ASP A 453 10.66 0.22 -10.51
CA ASP A 453 11.82 0.81 -9.82
C ASP A 453 12.55 -0.23 -8.95
N GLY A 454 11.85 -1.29 -8.53
CA GLY A 454 12.41 -2.40 -7.76
C GLY A 454 13.01 -3.53 -8.61
N LYS A 455 12.81 -3.51 -9.94
CA LYS A 455 13.09 -4.66 -10.82
C LYS A 455 14.56 -5.11 -10.78
N GLU A 456 15.50 -4.18 -10.96
CA GLU A 456 16.94 -4.50 -10.97
C GLU A 456 17.39 -5.09 -9.64
N TYR A 457 16.90 -4.54 -8.53
CA TYR A 457 17.19 -5.05 -7.19
C TYR A 457 16.66 -6.49 -7.04
N ARG A 458 15.40 -6.75 -7.43
CA ARG A 458 14.82 -8.10 -7.41
C ARG A 458 15.61 -9.09 -8.26
N THR A 459 15.88 -8.76 -9.53
CA THR A 459 16.65 -9.62 -10.45
C THR A 459 18.00 -9.98 -9.85
N THR A 460 18.70 -9.00 -9.28
CA THR A 460 20.01 -9.20 -8.67
C THR A 460 19.94 -10.16 -7.47
N GLN A 461 18.97 -10.00 -6.58
CA GLN A 461 18.89 -10.86 -5.38
C GLN A 461 18.45 -12.28 -5.73
N ILE A 462 17.41 -12.45 -6.56
CA ILE A 462 16.94 -13.78 -6.94
C ILE A 462 17.99 -14.51 -7.78
N GLY A 463 18.67 -13.80 -8.68
CA GLY A 463 19.78 -14.38 -9.46
C GLY A 463 20.93 -14.88 -8.57
N ARG A 464 21.20 -14.26 -7.41
CA ARG A 464 22.18 -14.79 -6.45
C ARG A 464 21.71 -16.09 -5.79
N VAL A 465 20.42 -16.21 -5.47
CA VAL A 465 19.88 -17.47 -4.93
C VAL A 465 20.03 -18.59 -5.97
N GLU A 466 19.71 -18.28 -7.22
CA GLU A 466 19.85 -19.23 -8.33
C GLU A 466 21.32 -19.64 -8.56
N ASP A 467 22.25 -18.68 -8.54
CA ASP A 467 23.69 -18.94 -8.69
C ASP A 467 24.23 -19.84 -7.56
N LEU A 468 23.77 -19.60 -6.32
CA LEU A 468 24.11 -20.46 -5.19
C LEU A 468 23.58 -21.88 -5.40
N ASN A 469 22.30 -22.04 -5.72
CA ASN A 469 21.70 -23.37 -5.87
C ASN A 469 22.28 -24.15 -7.04
N LEU A 470 22.41 -23.53 -8.22
CA LEU A 470 22.78 -24.24 -9.45
C LEU A 470 24.28 -24.37 -9.69
N ASN A 471 25.10 -23.43 -9.22
CA ASN A 471 26.53 -23.39 -9.55
C ASN A 471 27.45 -23.65 -8.35
N ILE A 472 26.99 -23.38 -7.13
CA ILE A 472 27.80 -23.57 -5.91
C ILE A 472 27.42 -24.89 -5.23
N LEU A 473 26.15 -25.10 -4.89
CA LEU A 473 25.70 -26.27 -4.13
C LEU A 473 25.77 -27.58 -4.93
N THR A 474 25.84 -27.52 -6.26
CA THR A 474 26.04 -28.67 -7.15
C THR A 474 27.51 -28.99 -7.41
N ASN A 475 28.43 -28.14 -6.95
CA ASN A 475 29.87 -28.31 -7.19
C ASN A 475 30.58 -28.70 -5.88
N ASN A 476 30.87 -30.00 -5.74
CA ASN A 476 31.51 -30.57 -4.56
C ASN A 476 32.88 -29.98 -4.21
N ASP A 477 33.58 -29.34 -5.16
CA ASP A 477 34.87 -28.71 -4.93
C ASP A 477 34.75 -27.36 -4.20
N LEU A 478 33.56 -26.76 -4.19
CA LEU A 478 33.31 -25.45 -3.57
C LEU A 478 32.87 -25.53 -2.10
N PHE A 479 32.64 -26.74 -1.58
CA PHE A 479 32.22 -26.96 -0.19
C PHE A 479 33.45 -26.92 0.74
N PRO A 480 33.49 -26.00 1.72
CA PRO A 480 34.52 -26.01 2.74
C PRO A 480 34.34 -27.17 3.73
N ASP A 481 35.42 -27.53 4.42
CA ASP A 481 35.48 -28.67 5.35
C ASP A 481 34.35 -28.64 6.41
N ILE A 482 33.97 -27.44 6.87
CA ILE A 482 32.90 -27.25 7.88
C ILE A 482 31.53 -27.78 7.45
N ILE A 483 31.27 -27.84 6.14
CA ILE A 483 30.02 -28.38 5.55
C ILE A 483 30.32 -29.49 4.54
N ALA A 484 31.46 -30.18 4.64
CA ALA A 484 31.80 -31.26 3.71
C ALA A 484 30.76 -32.40 3.70
N SER A 485 30.02 -32.59 4.80
CA SER A 485 28.93 -33.57 4.92
C SER A 485 27.69 -33.25 4.08
N PHE A 486 27.61 -32.06 3.48
CA PHE A 486 26.52 -31.65 2.60
C PHE A 486 26.76 -31.98 1.13
N LYS A 487 27.99 -32.37 0.74
CA LYS A 487 28.33 -32.79 -0.62
C LYS A 487 27.41 -33.92 -1.09
N ASP A 488 26.84 -33.78 -2.28
CA ASP A 488 25.82 -34.68 -2.86
C ASP A 488 24.58 -34.94 -1.97
N ASN A 489 24.40 -34.18 -0.90
CA ASN A 489 23.38 -34.40 0.13
C ASN A 489 22.48 -33.18 0.36
N CYS A 490 22.70 -32.10 -0.39
CA CYS A 490 21.80 -30.95 -0.50
C CYS A 490 21.95 -30.32 -1.88
N ASN A 491 20.83 -29.85 -2.46
CA ASN A 491 20.85 -29.28 -3.81
C ASN A 491 20.29 -27.85 -3.87
N GLU A 492 19.65 -27.37 -2.79
CA GLU A 492 19.08 -26.04 -2.75
C GLU A 492 18.94 -25.52 -1.32
N VAL A 493 18.90 -24.19 -1.17
CA VAL A 493 18.61 -23.54 0.11
C VAL A 493 17.14 -23.72 0.50
N MET A 494 16.89 -24.03 1.77
CA MET A 494 15.55 -24.16 2.37
C MET A 494 15.59 -23.92 3.88
N PHE A 495 14.46 -23.53 4.46
CA PHE A 495 14.35 -23.42 5.91
C PHE A 495 14.15 -24.78 6.59
N PHE A 496 14.74 -24.92 7.77
CA PHE A 496 14.53 -26.07 8.64
C PHE A 496 13.38 -25.82 9.63
N ASN A 497 12.21 -26.40 9.35
CA ASN A 497 10.99 -26.17 10.15
C ASN A 497 10.82 -27.16 11.32
N LYS A 498 11.87 -27.43 12.11
CA LYS A 498 11.78 -28.22 13.36
C LYS A 498 12.36 -27.45 14.56
N ASN A 499 11.83 -27.70 15.75
CA ASN A 499 12.37 -27.24 17.05
C ASN A 499 12.61 -25.72 17.20
N GLY A 500 11.81 -24.87 16.52
CA GLY A 500 11.91 -23.41 16.66
C GLY A 500 13.14 -22.76 15.99
N MET A 501 13.90 -23.50 15.17
CA MET A 501 15.14 -23.02 14.53
C MET A 501 14.93 -22.41 13.13
N LYS A 502 13.67 -22.21 12.73
CA LYS A 502 13.22 -21.94 11.35
C LYS A 502 14.00 -20.87 10.59
N TYR A 503 14.46 -19.82 11.28
CA TYR A 503 15.11 -18.67 10.63
C TYR A 503 16.62 -18.54 10.94
N ASN A 504 17.24 -19.56 11.50
CA ASN A 504 18.69 -19.54 11.72
C ASN A 504 19.45 -20.25 10.60
N TYR A 505 18.81 -21.22 9.95
CA TYR A 505 19.44 -22.11 8.98
C TYR A 505 18.66 -22.11 7.67
N ASN A 506 19.36 -21.95 6.55
CA ASN A 506 18.81 -22.00 5.19
C ASN A 506 19.45 -23.09 4.32
N LEU A 507 20.21 -24.02 4.91
CA LEU A 507 20.71 -25.21 4.22
C LEU A 507 20.41 -26.43 5.08
N VAL A 508 19.76 -27.42 4.46
CA VAL A 508 19.36 -28.69 5.11
C VAL A 508 19.82 -29.83 4.22
N SER A 509 20.49 -30.84 4.80
CA SER A 509 20.84 -32.06 4.07
C SER A 509 19.72 -33.11 4.17
N ASN A 510 19.75 -34.16 3.33
CA ASN A 510 18.75 -35.23 3.41
C ASN A 510 18.78 -35.98 4.75
N ASP A 511 19.90 -35.91 5.47
CA ASP A 511 20.10 -36.48 6.82
C ASP A 511 19.79 -35.48 7.95
N ASP A 512 18.97 -34.44 7.68
CA ASP A 512 18.59 -33.39 8.64
C ASP A 512 19.79 -32.60 9.23
N GLN A 513 20.95 -32.57 8.57
CA GLN A 513 22.04 -31.66 8.99
C GLN A 513 21.72 -30.24 8.56
N ILE A 514 22.10 -29.27 9.39
CA ILE A 514 21.73 -27.85 9.18
C ILE A 514 22.96 -26.94 9.10
N ALA A 515 22.88 -25.94 8.23
CA ALA A 515 23.89 -24.89 8.08
C ALA A 515 23.25 -23.56 7.65
N THR A 516 24.00 -22.48 7.80
CA THR A 516 23.63 -21.14 7.32
C THR A 516 24.56 -20.74 6.21
N VAL A 517 24.01 -20.40 5.07
CA VAL A 517 24.78 -20.05 3.89
C VAL A 517 24.33 -18.75 3.28
N ALA A 518 25.27 -18.01 2.71
CA ALA A 518 24.95 -16.85 1.89
C ALA A 518 25.86 -16.75 0.66
N PHE A 519 25.31 -16.25 -0.45
CA PHE A 519 26.07 -15.81 -1.60
C PHE A 519 25.84 -14.31 -1.84
N ILE A 520 26.90 -13.52 -1.68
CA ILE A 520 26.82 -12.06 -1.71
C ILE A 520 27.18 -11.45 -3.08
N GLY A 521 27.39 -12.28 -4.10
CA GLY A 521 27.74 -11.85 -5.46
C GLY A 521 29.19 -11.36 -5.59
N HIS A 522 29.42 -10.41 -6.51
CA HIS A 522 30.72 -9.78 -6.73
C HIS A 522 31.09 -8.83 -5.58
N LYS A 523 31.95 -9.31 -4.69
CA LYS A 523 32.33 -8.63 -3.45
C LYS A 523 33.78 -8.92 -3.08
N SER A 524 34.33 -8.10 -2.20
CA SER A 524 35.68 -8.33 -1.69
C SER A 524 35.69 -9.41 -0.60
N LYS A 525 36.88 -9.97 -0.31
CA LYS A 525 37.09 -10.83 0.86
C LYS A 525 36.65 -10.15 2.16
N ALA A 526 36.93 -8.85 2.29
CA ALA A 526 36.56 -8.07 3.47
C ALA A 526 35.03 -7.98 3.65
N ASP A 527 34.27 -7.84 2.56
CA ASP A 527 32.81 -7.87 2.59
C ASP A 527 32.28 -9.24 3.04
N ALA A 528 32.88 -10.32 2.53
CA ALA A 528 32.53 -11.69 2.92
C ALA A 528 32.81 -11.95 4.41
N GLN A 529 33.96 -11.49 4.93
CA GLN A 529 34.30 -11.56 6.35
C GLN A 529 33.33 -10.75 7.22
N GLN A 530 32.95 -9.54 6.77
CA GLN A 530 31.94 -8.74 7.46
C GLN A 530 30.57 -9.45 7.47
N MET A 531 30.19 -10.09 6.38
CA MET A 531 28.95 -10.85 6.30
C MET A 531 28.97 -12.08 7.22
N LEU A 532 30.06 -12.85 7.18
CA LEU A 532 30.26 -13.99 8.07
C LEU A 532 30.11 -13.56 9.53
N TYR A 533 30.77 -12.46 9.92
CA TYR A 533 30.63 -11.88 11.25
C TYR A 533 29.17 -11.53 11.57
N LYS A 534 28.41 -10.93 10.65
CA LYS A 534 26.98 -10.65 10.87
C LYS A 534 26.16 -11.93 11.09
N LEU A 535 26.37 -12.95 10.26
CA LEU A 535 25.66 -14.23 10.36
C LEU A 535 25.98 -14.96 11.67
N THR A 536 27.21 -14.87 12.20
CA THR A 536 27.54 -15.47 13.51
C THR A 536 26.73 -14.89 14.66
N LYS A 537 26.21 -13.66 14.52
CA LYS A 537 25.37 -12.98 15.52
C LYS A 537 23.91 -13.43 15.53
N LEU A 538 23.50 -14.27 14.57
CA LEU A 538 22.18 -14.93 14.60
C LEU A 538 22.10 -15.96 15.73
N PHE A 539 23.25 -16.48 16.16
CA PHE A 539 23.36 -17.57 17.12
C PHE A 539 23.80 -17.09 18.51
N PRO A 540 23.26 -17.67 19.60
CA PRO A 540 23.76 -17.44 20.95
C PRO A 540 25.27 -17.68 21.06
N ALA A 541 25.94 -16.98 21.99
CA ALA A 541 27.39 -17.16 22.21
C ALA A 541 27.75 -18.58 22.70
N GLU A 542 26.77 -19.30 23.24
CA GLU A 542 26.92 -20.61 23.88
C GLU A 542 26.80 -21.77 22.86
N ASP A 543 26.27 -21.50 21.67
CA ASP A 543 25.99 -22.51 20.62
C ASP A 543 27.15 -22.66 19.62
N LEU A 544 28.39 -22.41 20.06
CA LEU A 544 29.58 -22.35 19.18
C LEU A 544 29.89 -23.67 18.47
N THR A 545 29.47 -24.81 19.03
CA THR A 545 29.74 -26.14 18.47
C THR A 545 28.90 -26.48 17.22
N ASN A 546 27.82 -25.73 16.94
CA ASN A 546 26.90 -26.02 15.82
C ASN A 546 26.82 -24.90 14.76
N LYS A 547 27.68 -23.88 14.82
CA LYS A 547 27.66 -22.76 13.85
C LYS A 547 28.38 -23.16 12.56
N ARG A 548 27.71 -23.89 11.68
CA ARG A 548 28.18 -24.16 10.31
C ARG A 548 27.73 -23.01 9.43
N ILE A 549 28.59 -21.99 9.25
CA ILE A 549 28.26 -20.79 8.49
C ILE A 549 29.26 -20.63 7.35
N VAL A 550 28.76 -20.44 6.14
CA VAL A 550 29.58 -20.21 4.94
C VAL A 550 29.05 -19.02 4.15
N VAL A 551 29.96 -18.14 3.73
CA VAL A 551 29.66 -17.02 2.85
C VAL A 551 30.49 -17.13 1.59
N TRP A 552 29.83 -17.40 0.47
CA TRP A 552 30.46 -17.38 -0.85
C TRP A 552 30.39 -16.00 -1.50
N TYR A 553 31.38 -15.71 -2.33
CA TYR A 553 31.50 -14.47 -3.09
C TYR A 553 32.35 -14.66 -4.36
N LYS A 554 32.24 -13.71 -5.31
CA LYS A 554 33.08 -13.63 -6.52
C LYS A 554 34.10 -12.49 -6.38
N PRO A 555 35.41 -12.77 -6.18
CA PRO A 555 36.42 -11.74 -5.92
C PRO A 555 36.76 -10.89 -7.15
N ASN A 556 36.53 -11.41 -8.36
CA ASN A 556 36.81 -10.73 -9.63
C ASN A 556 35.56 -10.76 -10.51
N MET A 557 35.32 -9.70 -11.27
CA MET A 557 34.24 -9.61 -12.27
C MET A 557 34.54 -10.44 -13.53
N ILE A 558 35.82 -10.67 -13.83
CA ILE A 558 36.28 -11.28 -15.09
C ILE A 558 36.44 -12.81 -14.97
N ALA A 559 36.76 -13.32 -13.78
CA ALA A 559 36.91 -14.74 -13.52
C ALA A 559 35.65 -15.28 -12.81
N ASN A 560 35.01 -16.29 -13.37
CA ASN A 560 33.86 -17.01 -12.77
C ASN A 560 34.27 -17.93 -11.60
N ASN A 561 35.27 -17.53 -10.83
CA ASN A 561 35.77 -18.30 -9.70
C ASN A 561 35.06 -17.87 -8.42
N TYR A 562 34.57 -18.85 -7.66
CA TYR A 562 33.99 -18.64 -6.34
C TYR A 562 35.07 -18.72 -5.27
N ALA A 563 34.94 -17.88 -4.25
CA ALA A 563 35.70 -17.95 -3.00
C ALA A 563 34.72 -17.98 -1.82
N TYR A 564 35.20 -18.36 -0.64
CA TYR A 564 34.38 -18.40 0.57
C TYR A 564 35.12 -17.90 1.81
N GLU A 565 34.33 -17.44 2.78
CA GLU A 565 34.72 -17.31 4.18
C GLU A 565 33.79 -18.18 5.01
N ALA A 566 34.31 -18.89 6.01
CA ALA A 566 33.53 -19.82 6.82
C ALA A 566 33.94 -19.77 8.29
N THR A 567 33.05 -20.24 9.17
CA THR A 567 33.41 -20.50 10.58
C THR A 567 34.39 -21.66 10.69
N ASP A 568 35.21 -21.65 11.74
CA ASP A 568 36.16 -22.73 12.02
C ASP A 568 35.45 -24.05 12.30
N VAL A 569 36.04 -25.16 11.84
CA VAL A 569 35.61 -26.52 12.22
C VAL A 569 35.73 -26.65 13.75
N PRO A 570 34.65 -26.95 14.49
CA PRO A 570 34.72 -27.15 15.93
C PRO A 570 35.77 -28.21 16.25
N ARG A 571 36.83 -27.82 16.97
CA ARG A 571 37.78 -28.79 17.50
C ARG A 571 37.05 -29.55 18.60
N ILE A 572 36.59 -30.76 18.30
CA ILE A 572 36.09 -31.67 19.32
C ILE A 572 37.29 -32.05 20.19
N THR A 573 37.50 -31.34 21.30
CA THR A 573 38.29 -31.89 22.40
C THR A 573 37.49 -33.04 22.96
N LEU A 574 37.93 -34.26 22.66
CA LEU A 574 37.47 -35.50 23.28
C LEU A 574 37.78 -35.45 24.78
N GLU A 575 37.00 -34.70 25.55
CA GLU A 575 36.84 -35.07 26.96
C GLU A 575 36.00 -36.35 26.97
N LYS A 576 36.61 -37.39 27.51
CA LYS A 576 36.07 -38.75 27.56
C LYS A 576 34.61 -38.71 28.03
N PRO A 577 33.70 -39.49 27.40
CA PRO A 577 32.35 -39.60 27.90
C PRO A 577 32.39 -40.27 29.28
N THR A 578 32.07 -39.50 30.33
CA THR A 578 31.62 -40.10 31.58
C THR A 578 30.24 -40.68 31.34
N ASN A 579 30.18 -42.01 31.32
CA ASN A 579 29.00 -42.88 31.35
C ASN A 579 27.68 -42.16 31.65
N ILE A 580 26.86 -41.97 30.62
CA ILE A 580 25.41 -41.88 30.80
C ILE A 580 24.82 -43.10 30.11
N THR A 581 24.52 -44.10 30.94
CA THR A 581 23.73 -45.27 30.60
C THR A 581 22.36 -44.86 30.10
N SER A 582 21.92 -45.55 29.05
CA SER A 582 20.60 -45.45 28.45
C SER A 582 19.47 -45.56 29.49
N ILE A 583 18.44 -44.72 29.34
CA ILE A 583 17.08 -45.08 29.75
C ILE A 583 16.12 -44.57 28.67
N THR A 584 15.39 -45.53 28.13
CA THR A 584 14.22 -45.44 27.26
C THR A 584 13.06 -44.68 27.90
N LYS A 585 12.49 -43.70 27.18
CA LYS A 585 11.07 -43.65 26.76
C LYS A 585 10.83 -42.53 25.77
#